data_AF-A0A2G8KCF6-F1
#
_entry.id   AF-A0A2G8KCF6-F1
#
_cell.length_a   1.000
_cell.length_b   1.000
_cell.length_c   1.000
_cell.angle_alpha   90.00
_cell.angle_beta   90.00
_cell.angle_gamma   90.00
#
_symmetry.space_group_name_H-M   'P 1'
#
loop_
_entity.id
_entity.type
_entity.pdbx_description
1 polymer ?
#
loop_
_entity_poly.entity_id
_entity_poly.type
_entity_poly.pdbx_seq_one_letter_code
_entity_poly.pdbx_strand_id
1 'polypeptide(L)'
;PSEDTAGAFLWMIWQEKVAIVVMVSDMNESAEQTCSPYWPMKEGTSRHYGKMSVALKGIKNYPDYSVRELLIMKKGEDSISVTQFHYHSWPYRRVAEHPTSLLDFIKDVKLCLKRKHFPLLVHCSDGAGATGTFIGLFCLLDELTQSSEISIYHFVQKMRKTRINMVGTKAQYVFMYEVLLLAYQTPVTVYSAHDFKKLVINKRKLSGQFQSLLKPKYQIDAQSGSATENKNRNRFSKIIPLDVSSPHLQCTSLIGGSGYINACFANSHFKKNAFILTQSPLPTTVEDFWRMVYDQKSTKIIMLNMLDSTDKVTDWFYKG
;
A
#
# COMPACT_ATOMS: atom_id res chain seq x y z
N PRO A 1 15.74 13.34 -4.89
CA PRO A 1 16.64 14.48 -5.23
C PRO A 1 16.15 15.74 -4.50
N SER A 2 17.05 16.65 -4.18
CA SER A 2 16.69 18.00 -3.72
C SER A 2 16.26 18.89 -4.89
N GLU A 3 15.72 20.06 -4.60
CA GLU A 3 15.37 21.05 -5.63
C GLU A 3 16.57 21.43 -6.51
N ASP A 4 17.74 21.66 -5.92
CA ASP A 4 18.97 22.02 -6.65
C ASP A 4 19.50 20.88 -7.53
N THR A 5 19.28 19.63 -7.12
CA THR A 5 19.79 18.45 -7.83
C THR A 5 18.77 17.84 -8.78
N ALA A 6 17.53 18.33 -8.82
CA ALA A 6 16.46 17.81 -9.68
C ALA A 6 16.83 17.89 -11.17
N GLY A 7 17.48 18.97 -11.61
CA GLY A 7 17.95 19.09 -13.00
C GLY A 7 18.97 18.02 -13.38
N ALA A 8 19.96 17.77 -12.52
CA ALA A 8 20.97 16.72 -12.72
C ALA A 8 20.35 15.32 -12.67
N PHE A 9 19.36 15.11 -11.79
CA PHE A 9 18.62 13.86 -11.70
C PHE A 9 17.83 13.56 -12.98
N LEU A 10 17.12 14.55 -13.54
CA LEU A 10 16.43 14.41 -14.82
C LEU A 10 17.40 14.19 -15.98
N TRP A 11 18.56 14.85 -15.95
CA TRP A 11 19.61 14.66 -16.94
C TRP A 11 20.16 13.22 -16.92
N MET A 12 20.42 12.65 -15.73
CA MET A 12 20.83 11.26 -15.58
C MET A 12 19.77 10.29 -16.15
N ILE A 13 18.49 10.52 -15.85
CA ILE A 13 17.38 9.72 -16.41
C ILE A 13 17.39 9.77 -17.95
N TRP A 14 17.59 10.97 -18.52
CA TRP A 14 17.64 11.17 -19.96
C TRP A 14 18.87 10.55 -20.63
N GLN A 15 20.04 10.67 -19.99
CA GLN A 15 21.31 10.13 -20.51
C GLN A 15 21.27 8.61 -20.53
N GLU A 16 20.93 7.99 -19.41
CA GLU A 16 20.93 6.54 -19.23
C GLU A 16 19.70 5.86 -19.87
N LYS A 17 18.85 6.64 -20.55
CA LYS A 17 17.61 6.18 -21.20
C LYS A 17 16.74 5.37 -20.23
N VAL A 18 16.64 5.83 -18.99
CA VAL A 18 15.83 5.18 -17.94
C VAL A 18 14.36 5.25 -18.37
N ALA A 19 13.75 4.08 -18.53
CA ALA A 19 12.34 3.98 -18.90
C ALA A 19 11.41 3.93 -17.68
N ILE A 20 11.92 3.45 -16.53
CA ILE A 20 11.13 3.25 -15.32
C ILE A 20 11.90 3.82 -14.11
N VAL A 21 11.21 4.66 -13.35
CA VAL A 21 11.69 5.19 -12.07
C VAL A 21 10.83 4.63 -10.95
N VAL A 22 11.45 4.08 -9.90
CA VAL A 22 10.79 3.60 -8.69
C VAL A 22 11.20 4.48 -7.52
N MET A 23 10.24 5.17 -6.93
CA MET A 23 10.38 6.02 -5.75
C MET A 23 9.73 5.31 -4.56
N VAL A 24 10.51 5.02 -3.52
CA VAL A 24 10.06 4.27 -2.33
C VAL A 24 10.27 5.12 -1.08
N SER A 25 9.38 6.08 -0.87
CA SER A 25 9.42 6.99 0.28
C SER A 25 8.16 7.83 0.33
N ASP A 26 7.56 8.01 1.49
CA ASP A 26 6.59 9.09 1.69
C ASP A 26 7.32 10.46 1.69
N MET A 27 6.77 11.42 0.96
CA MET A 27 7.27 12.80 0.92
C MET A 27 6.82 13.62 2.14
N ASN A 28 5.84 13.15 2.92
CA ASN A 28 5.19 13.90 3.98
C ASN A 28 5.72 13.59 5.40
N GLU A 29 6.46 12.49 5.60
CA GLU A 29 6.80 12.01 6.94
C GLU A 29 8.21 12.37 7.44
N SER A 30 9.12 12.81 6.58
CA SER A 30 10.45 13.18 7.04
C SER A 30 10.48 14.63 7.49
N ALA A 31 10.78 14.87 8.78
CA ALA A 31 11.00 16.21 9.34
C ALA A 31 12.10 16.99 8.59
N GLU A 32 13.02 16.26 7.94
CA GLU A 32 13.93 16.76 6.93
C GLU A 32 13.29 16.50 5.56
N GLN A 33 12.80 17.52 4.84
CA GLN A 33 12.29 17.37 3.47
C GLN A 33 13.42 16.96 2.50
N THR A 34 13.77 15.67 2.50
CA THR A 34 14.95 15.16 1.79
C THR A 34 14.71 14.90 0.31
N CYS A 35 13.45 14.78 -0.11
CA CYS A 35 13.07 14.60 -1.51
C CYS A 35 12.03 15.64 -1.95
N SER A 36 12.44 16.53 -2.84
CA SER A 36 11.56 17.50 -3.48
C SER A 36 10.89 16.88 -4.71
N PRO A 37 9.62 17.23 -5.03
CA PRO A 37 9.00 16.81 -6.27
C PRO A 37 9.83 17.29 -7.47
N TYR A 38 10.38 16.33 -8.22
CA TYR A 38 11.13 16.57 -9.46
C TYR A 38 10.24 16.51 -10.71
N TRP A 39 8.92 16.60 -10.53
CA TRP A 39 7.88 16.56 -11.55
C TRP A 39 6.82 17.64 -11.24
N PRO A 40 5.97 18.01 -12.20
CA PRO A 40 4.87 18.95 -11.94
C PRO A 40 3.67 18.25 -11.29
N MET A 41 3.00 18.93 -10.34
CA MET A 41 1.92 18.33 -9.55
C MET A 41 0.59 18.19 -10.30
N LYS A 42 0.37 19.00 -11.34
CA LYS A 42 -0.87 19.02 -12.12
C LYS A 42 -0.67 18.32 -13.47
N GLU A 43 -1.56 17.40 -13.81
CA GLU A 43 -1.56 16.74 -15.10
C GLU A 43 -1.66 17.75 -16.26
N GLY A 44 -0.93 17.50 -17.34
CA GLY A 44 -0.86 18.38 -18.51
C GLY A 44 0.13 19.55 -18.37
N THR A 45 0.71 19.77 -17.19
CA THR A 45 1.69 20.84 -16.97
C THR A 45 3.13 20.35 -17.07
N SER A 46 4.08 21.29 -17.26
CA SER A 46 5.51 21.03 -17.30
C SER A 46 6.26 21.84 -16.23
N ARG A 47 7.41 21.31 -15.79
CA ARG A 47 8.36 22.00 -14.92
C ARG A 47 9.74 21.99 -15.57
N HIS A 48 10.46 23.10 -15.42
CA HIS A 48 11.77 23.31 -16.03
C HIS A 48 12.87 23.35 -14.96
N TYR A 49 14.01 22.72 -15.26
CA TYR A 49 15.19 22.64 -14.42
C TYR A 49 16.43 22.89 -15.30
N GLY A 50 16.75 24.17 -15.51
CA GLY A 50 17.82 24.58 -16.42
C GLY A 50 17.57 24.10 -17.86
N LYS A 51 18.44 23.23 -18.37
CA LYS A 51 18.32 22.63 -19.72
C LYS A 51 17.34 21.44 -19.77
N MET A 52 16.94 20.91 -18.63
CA MET A 52 16.00 19.80 -18.54
C MET A 52 14.59 20.32 -18.29
N SER A 53 13.60 19.58 -18.78
CA SER A 53 12.20 19.81 -18.42
C SER A 53 11.46 18.48 -18.36
N VAL A 54 10.37 18.48 -17.60
CA VAL A 54 9.55 17.29 -17.36
C VAL A 54 8.09 17.70 -17.42
N ALA A 55 7.29 16.95 -18.17
CA ALA A 55 5.85 17.13 -18.25
C ALA A 55 5.13 15.91 -17.68
N LEU A 56 4.06 16.14 -16.93
CA LEU A 56 3.17 15.08 -16.44
C LEU A 56 2.08 14.83 -17.47
N LYS A 57 2.07 13.65 -18.09
CA LYS A 57 1.11 13.25 -19.14
C LYS A 57 -0.10 12.52 -18.60
N GLY A 58 0.06 11.78 -17.50
CA GLY A 58 -1.02 11.05 -16.87
C GLY A 58 -0.64 10.57 -15.48
N ILE A 59 -1.63 10.45 -14.59
CA ILE A 59 -1.45 9.84 -13.27
C ILE A 59 -2.54 8.80 -12.99
N LYS A 60 -2.14 7.63 -12.50
CA LYS A 60 -3.01 6.60 -11.93
C LYS A 60 -2.71 6.48 -10.45
N ASN A 61 -3.75 6.59 -9.63
CA ASN A 61 -3.64 6.51 -8.18
C ASN A 61 -4.16 5.15 -7.69
N TYR A 62 -3.38 4.53 -6.81
CA TYR A 62 -3.72 3.31 -6.08
C TYR A 62 -3.65 3.60 -4.58
N PRO A 63 -4.21 2.72 -3.73
CA PRO A 63 -4.25 2.95 -2.29
C PRO A 63 -2.90 3.15 -1.62
N ASP A 64 -1.81 2.58 -2.15
CA ASP A 64 -0.46 2.61 -1.54
C ASP A 64 0.66 3.10 -2.46
N TYR A 65 0.35 3.31 -3.75
CA TYR A 65 1.28 3.86 -4.72
C TYR A 65 0.56 4.69 -5.79
N SER A 66 1.35 5.44 -6.56
CA SER A 66 0.89 6.16 -7.75
C SER A 66 1.80 5.83 -8.92
N VAL A 67 1.22 5.81 -10.12
CA VAL A 67 1.95 5.58 -11.38
C VAL A 67 1.78 6.82 -12.24
N ARG A 68 2.89 7.46 -12.61
CA ARG A 68 2.92 8.67 -13.44
C ARG A 68 3.55 8.39 -14.78
N GLU A 69 2.97 8.93 -15.83
CA GLU A 69 3.56 9.00 -17.16
C GLU A 69 4.24 10.37 -17.31
N LEU A 70 5.55 10.36 -17.41
CA LEU A 70 6.39 11.55 -17.50
C LEU A 70 7.01 11.64 -18.89
N LEU A 71 7.12 12.86 -19.41
CA LEU A 71 7.89 13.16 -20.61
C LEU A 71 9.06 14.05 -20.21
N ILE A 72 10.28 13.51 -20.29
CA ILE A 72 11.51 14.23 -19.95
C ILE A 72 12.18 14.70 -21.22
N MET A 73 12.49 16.00 -21.27
CA MET A 73 13.00 16.68 -22.46
C MET A 73 14.27 17.44 -22.12
N LYS A 74 15.28 17.31 -22.98
CA LYS A 74 16.49 18.13 -22.96
C LYS A 74 16.34 19.22 -24.04
N LYS A 75 16.58 20.48 -23.68
CA LYS A 75 16.38 21.62 -24.59
C LYS A 75 17.19 21.43 -25.89
N GLY A 76 16.49 21.42 -27.02
CA GLY A 76 17.08 21.26 -28.36
C GLY A 76 17.36 19.81 -28.78
N GLU A 77 16.91 18.82 -27.99
CA GLU A 77 17.12 17.40 -28.24
C GLU A 77 15.84 16.59 -28.02
N ASP A 78 15.93 15.27 -28.23
CA ASP A 78 14.81 14.35 -28.12
C ASP A 78 14.23 14.24 -26.71
N SER A 79 12.95 13.91 -26.67
CA SER A 79 12.22 13.58 -25.45
C SER A 79 12.23 12.08 -25.16
N ILE A 80 12.24 11.69 -23.89
CA ILE A 80 12.02 10.30 -23.48
C ILE A 80 10.76 10.18 -22.62
N SER A 81 10.00 9.11 -22.84
CA SER A 81 8.85 8.75 -22.01
C SER A 81 9.30 7.86 -20.86
N VAL A 82 8.94 8.25 -19.64
CA VAL A 82 9.34 7.59 -18.39
C VAL A 82 8.11 7.29 -17.56
N THR A 83 8.01 6.04 -17.08
CA THR A 83 6.96 5.65 -16.13
C THR A 83 7.53 5.70 -14.72
N GLN A 84 6.97 6.55 -13.87
CA GLN A 84 7.37 6.65 -12.47
C GLN A 84 6.37 5.89 -11.59
N PHE A 85 6.86 4.90 -10.86
CA PHE A 85 6.16 4.20 -9.79
C PHE A 85 6.57 4.85 -8.46
N HIS A 86 5.61 5.37 -7.69
CA HIS A 86 5.87 6.03 -6.42
C HIS A 86 5.05 5.36 -5.32
N TYR A 87 5.71 4.56 -4.50
CA TYR A 87 5.15 3.89 -3.33
C TYR A 87 5.15 4.83 -2.12
N HIS A 88 3.96 5.18 -1.64
CA HIS A 88 3.75 6.19 -0.61
C HIS A 88 3.52 5.57 0.78
N SER A 89 3.12 4.31 0.88
CA SER A 89 2.93 3.60 2.15
C SER A 89 4.23 3.04 2.76
N TRP A 90 5.37 3.70 2.52
CA TRP A 90 6.65 3.35 3.17
C TRP A 90 7.04 4.42 4.20
N PRO A 91 6.80 4.17 5.49
CA PRO A 91 7.08 5.15 6.53
C PRO A 91 8.57 5.38 6.75
N TYR A 92 8.96 6.60 7.13
CA TYR A 92 10.37 6.98 7.23
C TYR A 92 11.14 6.13 8.25
N ARG A 93 12.29 5.55 7.83
CA ARG A 93 13.17 4.65 8.60
C ARG A 93 12.50 3.40 9.22
N ARG A 94 11.25 3.14 8.84
CA ARG A 94 10.47 1.97 9.24
C ARG A 94 10.35 1.00 8.06
N VAL A 95 9.38 0.11 8.13
CA VAL A 95 9.01 -0.88 7.11
C VAL A 95 7.57 -0.64 6.68
N ALA A 96 7.20 -1.11 5.49
CA ALA A 96 5.82 -0.95 5.01
C ALA A 96 4.82 -1.69 5.91
N GLU A 97 3.70 -1.04 6.23
CA GLU A 97 2.68 -1.58 7.14
C GLU A 97 1.99 -2.83 6.59
N HIS A 98 1.92 -2.95 5.25
CA HIS A 98 1.23 -4.03 4.56
C HIS A 98 2.16 -4.71 3.54
N PRO A 99 2.83 -5.82 3.91
CA PRO A 99 3.68 -6.62 3.02
C PRO A 99 3.05 -6.98 1.67
N THR A 100 1.73 -7.26 1.65
CA THR A 100 0.97 -7.57 0.42
C THR A 100 0.98 -6.43 -0.57
N SER A 101 0.83 -5.19 -0.09
CA SER A 101 0.81 -4.01 -0.94
C SER A 101 2.14 -3.81 -1.66
N LEU A 102 3.24 -4.01 -0.94
CA LEU A 102 4.58 -3.98 -1.53
C LEU A 102 4.79 -5.10 -2.55
N LEU A 103 4.29 -6.32 -2.30
CA LEU A 103 4.35 -7.42 -3.26
C LEU A 103 3.60 -7.09 -4.55
N ASP A 104 2.40 -6.53 -4.45
CA ASP A 104 1.60 -6.14 -5.61
C ASP A 104 2.27 -4.99 -6.38
N PHE A 105 2.84 -4.02 -5.67
CA PHE A 105 3.67 -2.97 -6.27
C PHE A 105 4.87 -3.55 -7.04
N ILE A 106 5.62 -4.48 -6.46
CA ILE A 106 6.75 -5.14 -7.13
C ILE A 106 6.29 -5.90 -8.38
N LYS A 107 5.16 -6.62 -8.31
CA LYS A 107 4.59 -7.33 -9.47
C LYS A 107 4.26 -6.35 -10.60
N ASP A 108 3.62 -5.23 -10.30
CA ASP A 108 3.28 -4.21 -11.30
C ASP A 108 4.52 -3.59 -11.95
N VAL A 109 5.56 -3.29 -11.16
CA VAL A 109 6.85 -2.82 -11.69
C VAL A 109 7.47 -3.88 -12.61
N LYS A 110 7.50 -5.15 -12.20
CA LYS A 110 8.01 -6.26 -13.03
C LYS A 110 7.21 -6.41 -14.33
N LEU A 111 5.88 -6.33 -14.27
CA LEU A 111 5.02 -6.42 -15.45
C LEU A 111 5.28 -5.28 -16.43
N CYS A 112 5.51 -4.06 -15.94
CA CYS A 112 5.87 -2.92 -16.77
C CYS A 112 7.27 -3.09 -17.40
N LEU A 113 8.22 -3.66 -16.66
CA LEU A 113 9.59 -3.89 -17.11
C LEU A 113 9.70 -5.00 -18.18
N LYS A 114 8.80 -5.99 -18.18
CA LYS A 114 8.83 -7.20 -19.06
C LYS A 114 8.82 -6.95 -20.59
N ARG A 115 8.91 -5.69 -21.05
CA ARG A 115 8.85 -5.32 -22.47
C ARG A 115 10.00 -4.39 -22.92
N LYS A 116 11.03 -4.21 -22.09
CA LYS A 116 11.97 -3.08 -22.23
C LYS A 116 13.40 -3.43 -21.76
N HIS A 117 14.39 -3.26 -22.64
CA HIS A 117 15.82 -3.33 -22.30
C HIS A 117 16.31 -1.94 -21.87
N PHE A 118 15.97 -1.49 -20.67
CA PHE A 118 16.43 -0.21 -20.12
C PHE A 118 16.72 -0.33 -18.63
N PRO A 119 17.63 0.51 -18.09
CA PRO A 119 17.92 0.51 -16.67
C PRO A 119 16.70 0.95 -15.85
N LEU A 120 16.42 0.19 -14.79
CA LEU A 120 15.45 0.52 -13.75
C LEU A 120 16.13 1.43 -12.73
N LEU A 121 15.65 2.67 -12.59
CA LEU A 121 16.15 3.57 -11.55
C LEU A 121 15.32 3.39 -10.28
N VAL A 122 15.95 3.16 -9.14
CA VAL A 122 15.28 3.06 -7.84
C VAL A 122 15.88 4.07 -6.86
N HIS A 123 15.04 4.86 -6.18
CA HIS A 123 15.49 5.78 -5.14
C HIS A 123 14.49 5.90 -3.98
N CYS A 124 14.98 6.37 -2.85
CA CYS A 124 14.21 6.83 -1.69
C CYS A 124 14.78 8.18 -1.24
N SER A 125 14.97 8.39 0.06
CA SER A 125 15.68 9.54 0.63
C SER A 125 17.21 9.40 0.52
N ASP A 126 17.79 8.34 1.11
CA ASP A 126 19.25 8.10 1.12
C ASP A 126 19.74 7.22 -0.05
N GLY A 127 18.80 6.60 -0.77
CA GLY A 127 19.09 5.65 -1.82
C GLY A 127 19.73 4.36 -1.32
N ALA A 128 19.54 3.99 -0.05
CA ALA A 128 20.15 2.80 0.56
C ALA A 128 19.15 1.95 1.35
N GLY A 129 18.35 2.55 2.24
CA GLY A 129 17.47 1.81 3.15
C GLY A 129 16.28 1.14 2.44
N ALA A 130 15.22 1.91 2.18
CA ALA A 130 14.04 1.43 1.45
C ALA A 130 14.39 1.00 0.01
N THR A 131 15.30 1.73 -0.65
CA THR A 131 15.84 1.34 -1.97
C THR A 131 16.45 -0.06 -1.94
N GLY A 132 17.34 -0.35 -1.00
CA GLY A 132 17.97 -1.67 -0.91
C GLY A 132 17.01 -2.77 -0.53
N THR A 133 16.01 -2.45 0.30
CA THR A 133 14.95 -3.41 0.65
C THR A 133 14.10 -3.75 -0.57
N PHE A 134 13.68 -2.74 -1.35
CA PHE A 134 12.95 -2.93 -2.60
C PHE A 134 13.76 -3.74 -3.61
N ILE A 135 15.02 -3.37 -3.88
CA ILE A 135 15.88 -4.08 -4.84
C ILE A 135 16.10 -5.53 -4.40
N GLY A 136 16.36 -5.73 -3.10
CA GLY A 136 16.49 -7.05 -2.49
C GLY A 136 15.27 -7.93 -2.77
N LEU A 137 14.08 -7.45 -2.39
CA LEU A 137 12.84 -8.17 -2.65
C LEU A 137 12.56 -8.37 -4.13
N PHE A 138 12.81 -7.34 -4.95
CA PHE A 138 12.61 -7.40 -6.40
C PHE A 138 13.40 -8.54 -7.02
N CYS A 139 14.67 -8.73 -6.67
CA CYS A 139 15.49 -9.81 -7.22
C CYS A 139 15.19 -11.16 -6.55
N LEU A 140 15.11 -11.19 -5.22
CA LEU A 140 14.96 -12.42 -4.45
C LEU A 140 13.61 -13.11 -4.67
N LEU A 141 12.55 -12.37 -5.05
CA LEU A 141 11.27 -12.96 -5.43
C LEU A 141 11.38 -13.79 -6.73
N ASP A 142 12.26 -13.41 -7.67
CA ASP A 142 12.50 -14.23 -8.87
C ASP A 142 13.30 -15.48 -8.50
N GLU A 143 14.33 -15.33 -7.67
CA GLU A 143 15.16 -16.44 -7.17
C GLU A 143 14.32 -17.48 -6.42
N LEU A 144 13.38 -17.03 -5.58
CA LEU A 144 12.44 -17.88 -4.86
C LEU A 144 11.57 -18.76 -5.78
N THR A 145 11.35 -18.32 -7.03
CA THR A 145 10.57 -19.10 -8.02
C THR A 145 11.44 -20.03 -8.88
N GLN A 146 12.74 -19.78 -8.96
CA GLN A 146 13.67 -20.46 -9.88
C GLN A 146 14.66 -21.40 -9.18
N SER A 147 14.95 -21.16 -7.91
CA SER A 147 15.95 -21.85 -7.12
C SER A 147 15.33 -22.60 -5.93
N SER A 148 15.95 -23.69 -5.51
CA SER A 148 15.64 -24.39 -4.26
C SER A 148 16.24 -23.71 -3.02
N GLU A 149 17.20 -22.81 -3.23
CA GLU A 149 17.94 -22.13 -2.18
C GLU A 149 17.85 -20.62 -2.36
N ILE A 150 17.82 -19.89 -1.24
CA ILE A 150 17.76 -18.43 -1.21
C ILE A 150 18.63 -17.92 -0.04
N SER A 151 19.49 -16.95 -0.31
CA SER A 151 20.36 -16.35 0.72
C SER A 151 20.23 -14.83 0.76
N ILE A 152 19.32 -14.35 1.62
CA ILE A 152 19.11 -12.91 1.86
C ILE A 152 20.41 -12.27 2.40
N TYR A 153 21.13 -12.95 3.29
CA TYR A 153 22.40 -12.47 3.84
C TYR A 153 23.44 -12.21 2.73
N HIS A 154 23.68 -13.21 1.87
CA HIS A 154 24.67 -13.09 0.81
C HIS A 154 24.27 -12.03 -0.22
N PHE A 155 22.97 -11.95 -0.55
CA PHE A 155 22.45 -10.94 -1.46
C PHE A 155 22.66 -9.52 -0.93
N VAL A 156 22.32 -9.27 0.34
CA VAL A 156 22.53 -7.96 0.99
C VAL A 156 24.03 -7.65 1.11
N GLN A 157 24.87 -8.63 1.44
CA GLN A 157 26.32 -8.46 1.46
C GLN A 157 26.85 -8.04 0.09
N LYS A 158 26.37 -8.65 -1.01
CA LYS A 158 26.72 -8.26 -2.39
C LYS A 158 26.28 -6.84 -2.70
N MET A 159 25.03 -6.46 -2.37
CA MET A 159 24.57 -5.07 -2.56
C MET A 159 25.44 -4.06 -1.81
N ARG A 160 25.85 -4.40 -0.57
CA ARG A 160 26.71 -3.54 0.25
C ARG A 160 28.12 -3.35 -0.29
N LYS A 161 28.61 -4.28 -1.14
CA LYS A 161 29.88 -4.09 -1.88
C LYS A 161 29.75 -3.03 -2.99
N THR A 162 28.56 -2.84 -3.55
CA THR A 162 28.31 -1.86 -4.62
C THR A 162 27.91 -0.49 -4.07
N ARG A 163 27.10 -0.47 -3.01
CA ARG A 163 26.67 0.77 -2.34
C ARG A 163 26.60 0.54 -0.84
N ILE A 164 27.28 1.37 -0.06
CA ILE A 164 27.32 1.24 1.40
C ILE A 164 25.90 1.33 2.00
N ASN A 165 25.68 0.64 3.12
CA ASN A 165 24.45 0.69 3.92
C ASN A 165 23.15 0.25 3.21
N MET A 166 23.23 -0.48 2.09
CA MET A 166 22.05 -1.11 1.48
C MET A 166 21.32 -1.98 2.51
N VAL A 167 20.00 -1.79 2.63
CA VAL A 167 19.17 -2.29 3.74
C VAL A 167 19.68 -1.71 5.06
N GLY A 168 19.18 -0.53 5.42
CA GLY A 168 19.80 0.34 6.42
C GLY A 168 19.50 -0.02 7.87
N THR A 169 18.43 -0.76 8.15
CA THR A 169 18.02 -1.10 9.53
C THR A 169 17.78 -2.60 9.72
N LYS A 170 17.89 -3.07 10.98
CA LYS A 170 17.52 -4.44 11.35
C LYS A 170 16.07 -4.75 10.99
N ALA A 171 15.16 -3.79 11.22
CA ALA A 171 13.74 -3.95 10.89
C ALA A 171 13.53 -4.20 9.38
N GLN A 172 14.22 -3.43 8.52
CA GLN A 172 14.18 -3.65 7.07
C GLN A 172 14.71 -5.03 6.68
N TYR A 173 15.80 -5.49 7.31
CA TYR A 173 16.35 -6.81 7.07
C TYR A 173 15.37 -7.94 7.46
N VAL A 174 14.77 -7.87 8.65
CA VAL A 174 13.75 -8.85 9.09
C VAL A 174 12.53 -8.82 8.18
N PHE A 175 12.07 -7.63 7.79
CA PHE A 175 10.95 -7.45 6.89
C PHE A 175 11.15 -8.12 5.53
N MET A 176 12.39 -8.18 5.02
CA MET A 176 12.67 -8.96 3.80
C MET A 176 12.33 -10.44 3.97
N TYR A 177 12.68 -11.05 5.11
CA TYR A 177 12.34 -12.44 5.40
C TYR A 177 10.83 -12.63 5.50
N GLU A 178 10.13 -11.72 6.18
CA GLU A 178 8.67 -11.78 6.34
C GLU A 178 7.94 -11.72 4.99
N VAL A 179 8.34 -10.78 4.11
CA VAL A 179 7.75 -10.62 2.77
C VAL A 179 8.04 -11.84 1.90
N LEU A 180 9.26 -12.38 1.93
CA LEU A 180 9.63 -13.57 1.14
C LEU A 180 8.91 -14.82 1.65
N LEU A 181 8.80 -15.00 2.97
CA LEU A 181 8.03 -16.09 3.57
C LEU A 181 6.55 -15.99 3.19
N LEU A 182 5.98 -14.79 3.24
CA LEU A 182 4.61 -14.54 2.82
C LEU A 182 4.42 -14.90 1.33
N ALA A 183 5.34 -14.49 0.46
CA ALA A 183 5.30 -14.82 -0.95
C ALA A 183 5.38 -16.34 -1.18
N TYR A 184 6.27 -17.03 -0.46
CA TYR A 184 6.43 -18.48 -0.53
C TYR A 184 5.18 -19.24 -0.07
N GLN A 185 4.57 -18.81 1.03
CA GLN A 185 3.37 -19.44 1.60
C GLN A 185 2.09 -19.10 0.81
N THR A 186 2.12 -18.07 -0.03
CA THR A 186 0.95 -17.64 -0.79
C THR A 186 0.86 -18.45 -2.08
N PRO A 187 -0.20 -19.26 -2.26
CA PRO A 187 -0.35 -20.04 -3.49
C PRO A 187 -0.49 -19.11 -4.70
N VAL A 188 -0.19 -19.62 -5.90
CA VAL A 188 -0.46 -18.87 -7.14
C VAL A 188 -1.97 -18.66 -7.26
N THR A 189 -2.39 -17.41 -7.15
CA THR A 189 -3.81 -17.00 -7.17
C THR A 189 -4.16 -16.12 -8.38
N VAL A 190 -3.20 -15.85 -9.27
CA VAL A 190 -3.44 -15.12 -10.52
C VAL A 190 -3.69 -16.12 -11.63
N TYR A 191 -4.82 -15.97 -12.33
CA TYR A 191 -5.26 -16.88 -13.38
C TYR A 191 -5.61 -16.10 -14.64
N SER A 192 -5.30 -16.67 -15.80
CA SER A 192 -5.89 -16.20 -17.06
C SER A 192 -7.40 -16.39 -17.03
N ALA A 193 -8.14 -15.68 -17.88
CA ALA A 193 -9.60 -15.87 -17.98
C ALA A 193 -9.98 -17.33 -18.29
N HIS A 194 -9.14 -18.04 -19.05
CA HIS A 194 -9.31 -19.46 -19.36
C HIS A 194 -9.11 -20.35 -18.14
N ASP A 195 -8.02 -20.15 -17.39
CA ASP A 195 -7.70 -20.96 -16.21
C ASP A 195 -8.66 -20.69 -15.05
N PHE A 196 -9.16 -19.45 -14.96
CA PHE A 196 -10.17 -19.08 -13.98
C PHE A 196 -11.45 -19.93 -14.15
N LYS A 197 -11.93 -20.12 -15.38
CA LYS A 197 -13.09 -20.98 -15.66
C LYS A 197 -12.88 -22.41 -15.17
N LYS A 198 -11.68 -22.97 -15.38
CA LYS A 198 -11.34 -24.31 -14.90
C LYS A 198 -11.26 -24.39 -13.37
N LEU A 199 -10.76 -23.34 -12.73
CA LEU A 199 -10.64 -23.27 -11.27
C LEU A 199 -11.99 -23.32 -10.57
N VAL A 200 -12.98 -22.57 -11.07
CA VAL A 200 -14.33 -22.49 -10.47
C VAL A 200 -15.01 -23.85 -10.41
N ILE A 201 -14.73 -24.73 -11.36
CA ILE A 201 -15.27 -26.09 -11.41
C ILE A 201 -14.61 -26.99 -10.34
N ASN A 202 -13.37 -26.70 -9.95
CA ASN A 202 -12.61 -27.48 -8.98
C ASN A 202 -12.81 -26.99 -7.53
N LYS A 203 -13.93 -27.39 -6.93
CA LYS A 203 -14.30 -27.03 -5.54
C LYS A 203 -13.25 -27.42 -4.49
N ARG A 204 -12.52 -28.53 -4.69
CA ARG A 204 -11.46 -28.98 -3.75
C ARG A 204 -10.30 -27.99 -3.67
N LYS A 205 -9.86 -27.46 -4.82
CA LYS A 205 -8.79 -26.46 -4.88
C LYS A 205 -9.20 -25.15 -4.18
N LEU A 206 -10.47 -24.74 -4.33
CA LEU A 206 -11.02 -23.57 -3.65
C LEU A 206 -11.07 -23.73 -2.13
N SER A 207 -11.49 -24.90 -1.62
CA SER A 207 -11.48 -25.18 -0.18
C SER A 207 -10.08 -25.11 0.43
N GLY A 208 -9.07 -25.65 -0.26
CA GLY A 208 -7.67 -25.55 0.17
C GLY A 208 -7.17 -24.10 0.23
N GLN A 209 -7.54 -23.27 -0.76
CA GLN A 209 -7.24 -21.84 -0.74
C GLN A 209 -7.90 -21.14 0.44
N PHE A 210 -9.18 -21.38 0.70
CA PHE A 210 -9.88 -20.79 1.84
C PHE A 210 -9.25 -21.17 3.18
N GLN A 211 -8.90 -22.45 3.37
CA GLN A 211 -8.22 -22.90 4.59
C GLN A 211 -6.86 -22.21 4.81
N SER A 212 -6.16 -21.84 3.73
CA SER A 212 -4.91 -21.07 3.82
C SER A 212 -5.12 -19.62 4.27
N LEU A 213 -6.31 -19.04 4.00
CA LEU A 213 -6.68 -17.68 4.46
C LEU A 213 -7.01 -17.65 5.95
N LEU A 214 -7.48 -18.76 6.52
CA LEU A 214 -7.81 -18.87 7.94
C LEU A 214 -6.57 -18.91 8.85
N LYS A 215 -5.38 -19.16 8.28
CA LYS A 215 -4.13 -19.13 9.04
C LYS A 215 -3.68 -17.67 9.17
N PRO A 216 -3.56 -17.11 10.38
CA PRO A 216 -3.08 -15.74 10.55
C PRO A 216 -1.67 -15.62 9.99
N LYS A 217 -1.50 -14.72 9.02
CA LYS A 217 -0.21 -14.43 8.38
C LYS A 217 0.49 -13.20 8.97
N TYR A 218 -0.19 -12.49 9.87
CA TYR A 218 0.27 -11.24 10.49
C TYR A 218 -0.14 -11.20 11.95
N GLN A 219 0.52 -10.32 12.70
CA GLN A 219 0.13 -9.99 14.05
C GLN A 219 -1.24 -9.29 14.05
N ILE A 220 -2.17 -9.77 14.87
CA ILE A 220 -3.50 -9.20 15.04
C ILE A 220 -3.42 -8.21 16.19
N ASP A 221 -3.46 -6.91 15.88
CA ASP A 221 -3.54 -5.85 16.87
C ASP A 221 -4.97 -5.28 16.89
N ALA A 222 -5.74 -5.69 17.90
CA ALA A 222 -7.16 -5.35 18.07
C ALA A 222 -7.45 -5.01 19.55
N GLN A 223 -6.51 -4.32 20.20
CA GLN A 223 -6.57 -4.03 21.63
C GLN A 223 -7.78 -3.17 21.96
N SER A 224 -8.04 -2.14 21.14
CA SER A 224 -9.17 -1.23 21.33
C SER A 224 -10.50 -1.97 21.27
N GLY A 225 -10.69 -2.84 20.27
CA GLY A 225 -11.91 -3.64 20.13
C GLY A 225 -12.06 -4.73 21.19
N SER A 226 -10.95 -5.21 21.76
CA SER A 226 -10.92 -6.25 22.80
C SER A 226 -11.06 -5.69 24.22
N ALA A 227 -10.92 -4.37 24.40
CA ALA A 227 -10.98 -3.70 25.69
C ALA A 227 -12.32 -3.97 26.41
N THR A 228 -12.27 -4.17 27.73
CA THR A 228 -13.45 -4.54 28.53
C THR A 228 -14.58 -3.52 28.43
N GLU A 229 -14.24 -2.23 28.37
CA GLU A 229 -15.16 -1.11 28.20
C GLU A 229 -15.86 -1.06 26.84
N ASN A 230 -15.31 -1.71 25.81
CA ASN A 230 -15.83 -1.72 24.44
C ASN A 230 -16.58 -3.02 24.11
N LYS A 231 -16.61 -4.01 25.00
CA LYS A 231 -17.27 -5.30 24.76
C LYS A 231 -18.76 -5.17 24.41
N ASN A 232 -19.48 -4.26 25.07
CA ASN A 232 -20.89 -3.98 24.81
C ASN A 232 -21.14 -3.12 23.56
N ARG A 233 -20.09 -2.64 22.89
CA ARG A 233 -20.15 -1.93 21.61
C ARG A 233 -19.96 -2.89 20.42
N ASN A 234 -19.63 -4.15 20.68
CA ASN A 234 -19.44 -5.19 19.67
C ASN A 234 -20.65 -6.14 19.63
N ARG A 235 -21.29 -6.27 18.46
CA ARG A 235 -22.36 -7.23 18.24
C ARG A 235 -21.85 -8.67 18.32
N PHE A 236 -20.65 -8.92 17.81
CA PHE A 236 -19.97 -10.21 17.88
C PHE A 236 -18.58 -10.05 18.48
N SER A 237 -18.31 -10.72 19.59
CA SER A 237 -17.05 -10.58 20.34
C SER A 237 -15.80 -11.03 19.58
N LYS A 238 -15.96 -11.87 18.55
CA LYS A 238 -14.87 -12.37 17.70
C LYS A 238 -14.70 -11.59 16.39
N ILE A 239 -15.61 -10.66 16.09
CA ILE A 239 -15.59 -9.86 14.86
C ILE A 239 -15.37 -8.40 15.28
N ILE A 240 -14.11 -8.05 15.46
CA ILE A 240 -13.67 -6.72 15.89
C ILE A 240 -12.64 -6.17 14.89
N PRO A 241 -12.59 -4.86 14.69
CA PRO A 241 -11.63 -4.25 13.78
C PRO A 241 -10.21 -4.33 14.35
N LEU A 242 -9.22 -4.29 13.47
CA LEU A 242 -7.83 -4.04 13.85
C LEU A 242 -7.66 -2.55 14.17
N ASP A 243 -6.82 -2.24 15.13
CA ASP A 243 -6.65 -0.87 15.62
C ASP A 243 -6.11 0.06 14.50
N VAL A 244 -5.21 -0.46 13.64
CA VAL A 244 -4.62 0.29 12.51
C VAL A 244 -5.63 0.77 11.46
N SER A 245 -6.78 0.10 11.34
CA SER A 245 -7.80 0.43 10.34
C SER A 245 -9.10 0.95 10.95
N SER A 246 -9.16 1.09 12.27
CA SER A 246 -10.35 1.55 12.98
C SER A 246 -10.54 3.07 12.85
N PRO A 247 -11.76 3.58 12.57
CA PRO A 247 -12.04 5.00 12.63
C PRO A 247 -12.15 5.44 14.08
N HIS A 248 -11.23 6.29 14.53
CA HIS A 248 -11.36 6.97 15.82
C HIS A 248 -12.32 8.16 15.70
N LEU A 249 -13.38 8.17 16.51
CA LEU A 249 -14.36 9.25 16.52
C LEU A 249 -13.78 10.49 17.21
N GLN A 250 -13.92 11.66 16.59
CA GLN A 250 -13.19 12.87 17.01
C GLN A 250 -13.72 13.50 18.29
N CYS A 251 -14.99 13.24 18.64
CA CYS A 251 -15.62 13.83 19.81
C CYS A 251 -15.71 12.79 20.93
N THR A 252 -14.92 12.95 21.98
CA THR A 252 -15.31 12.41 23.29
C THR A 252 -16.57 13.17 23.69
N SER A 253 -17.69 12.47 23.86
CA SER A 253 -18.86 13.08 24.50
C SER A 253 -18.41 13.75 25.82
N LEU A 254 -19.16 14.74 26.31
CA LEU A 254 -19.04 15.24 27.69
C LEU A 254 -19.15 14.10 28.74
N ILE A 255 -19.51 12.89 28.30
CA ILE A 255 -19.64 11.64 29.03
C ILE A 255 -18.56 10.64 28.53
N GLY A 256 -17.28 10.98 28.69
CA GLY A 256 -16.14 10.04 28.74
C GLY A 256 -16.17 8.74 27.91
N GLY A 257 -16.48 8.80 26.61
CA GLY A 257 -16.44 7.63 25.73
C GLY A 257 -15.05 7.38 25.13
N SER A 258 -14.67 6.12 24.91
CA SER A 258 -13.38 5.67 24.34
C SER A 258 -13.13 6.08 22.87
N GLY A 259 -14.06 6.80 22.23
CA GLY A 259 -14.01 7.12 20.79
C GLY A 259 -14.13 5.89 19.88
N TYR A 260 -14.40 4.72 20.45
CA TYR A 260 -14.46 3.44 19.75
C TYR A 260 -15.84 3.18 19.13
N ILE A 261 -15.81 2.73 17.88
CA ILE A 261 -16.91 2.08 17.16
C ILE A 261 -16.38 0.83 16.46
N ASN A 262 -17.19 -0.23 16.39
CA ASN A 262 -16.84 -1.43 15.64
C ASN A 262 -17.00 -1.17 14.13
N ALA A 263 -15.97 -0.56 13.56
CA ALA A 263 -15.85 -0.29 12.13
C ALA A 263 -14.38 -0.32 11.71
N CYS A 264 -14.13 -0.51 10.42
CA CYS A 264 -12.79 -0.34 9.84
C CYS A 264 -12.87 0.25 8.44
N PHE A 265 -11.81 0.94 8.04
CA PHE A 265 -11.61 1.37 6.67
C PHE A 265 -11.17 0.20 5.80
N ALA A 266 -11.72 0.16 4.58
CA ALA A 266 -11.26 -0.72 3.54
C ALA A 266 -10.98 0.06 2.25
N ASN A 267 -9.92 -0.37 1.55
CA ASN A 267 -9.51 0.22 0.29
C ASN A 267 -10.38 -0.32 -0.85
N SER A 268 -10.63 0.52 -1.86
CA SER A 268 -11.02 0.04 -3.19
C SER A 268 -9.78 -0.22 -4.02
N HIS A 269 -9.96 -0.67 -5.26
CA HIS A 269 -8.83 -0.87 -6.17
C HIS A 269 -8.05 0.43 -6.48
N PHE A 270 -8.70 1.60 -6.46
CA PHE A 270 -8.08 2.88 -6.87
C PHE A 270 -8.04 3.95 -5.77
N LYS A 271 -8.68 3.70 -4.62
CA LYS A 271 -8.84 4.71 -3.57
C LYS A 271 -8.64 4.09 -2.18
N LYS A 272 -7.74 4.68 -1.40
CA LYS A 272 -7.54 4.40 0.03
C LYS A 272 -8.78 4.81 0.83
N ASN A 273 -9.17 4.02 1.83
CA ASN A 273 -10.33 4.25 2.70
C ASN A 273 -11.62 4.54 1.90
N ALA A 274 -11.85 3.78 0.83
CA ALA A 274 -13.02 3.96 -0.02
C ALA A 274 -14.32 3.45 0.62
N PHE A 275 -14.20 2.50 1.53
CA PHE A 275 -15.31 1.90 2.25
C PHE A 275 -15.08 2.00 3.75
N ILE A 276 -16.19 2.09 4.49
CA ILE A 276 -16.24 1.88 5.92
C ILE A 276 -17.05 0.61 6.12
N LEU A 277 -16.41 -0.43 6.65
CA LEU A 277 -17.05 -1.69 7.00
C LEU A 277 -17.44 -1.62 8.47
N THR A 278 -18.70 -1.86 8.80
CA THR A 278 -19.18 -1.79 10.18
C THR A 278 -20.30 -2.81 10.40
N GLN A 279 -20.49 -3.21 11.67
CA GLN A 279 -21.64 -4.00 12.07
C GLN A 279 -22.95 -3.19 11.95
N SER A 280 -24.10 -3.88 11.92
CA SER A 280 -25.38 -3.20 12.13
C SER A 280 -25.39 -2.50 13.50
N PRO A 281 -25.77 -1.22 13.59
CA PRO A 281 -25.74 -0.46 14.85
C PRO A 281 -26.52 -1.16 15.96
N LEU A 282 -25.98 -1.15 17.17
CA LEU A 282 -26.69 -1.55 18.37
C LEU A 282 -27.52 -0.35 18.88
N PRO A 283 -28.57 -0.57 19.69
CA PRO A 283 -29.24 0.52 20.40
C PRO A 283 -28.27 1.41 21.18
N THR A 284 -27.20 0.83 21.72
CA THR A 284 -26.14 1.54 22.46
C THR A 284 -25.11 2.24 21.59
N THR A 285 -25.09 2.01 20.28
CA THR A 285 -24.07 2.56 19.35
C THR A 285 -24.68 3.28 18.14
N VAL A 286 -25.99 3.55 18.14
CA VAL A 286 -26.68 4.23 17.03
C VAL A 286 -26.21 5.68 16.87
N GLU A 287 -25.99 6.38 17.98
CA GLU A 287 -25.41 7.73 17.97
C GLU A 287 -23.98 7.71 17.42
N ASP A 288 -23.15 6.78 17.91
CA ASP A 288 -21.79 6.58 17.42
C ASP A 288 -21.75 6.30 15.91
N PHE A 289 -22.72 5.54 15.40
CA PHE A 289 -22.85 5.26 13.96
C PHE A 289 -23.13 6.53 13.15
N TRP A 290 -24.11 7.34 13.54
CA TRP A 290 -24.41 8.59 12.84
C TRP A 290 -23.27 9.60 12.93
N ARG A 291 -22.58 9.64 14.08
CA ARG A 291 -21.36 10.42 14.24
C ARG A 291 -20.27 9.95 13.29
N MET A 292 -20.03 8.65 13.17
CA MET A 292 -19.09 8.10 12.20
C MET A 292 -19.47 8.51 10.76
N VAL A 293 -20.75 8.42 10.40
CA VAL A 293 -21.25 8.83 9.08
C VAL A 293 -20.95 10.31 8.82
N TYR A 294 -21.18 11.17 9.80
CA TYR A 294 -20.92 12.61 9.74
C TYR A 294 -19.41 12.92 9.66
N ASP A 295 -18.62 12.43 10.61
CA ASP A 295 -17.17 12.67 10.72
C ASP A 295 -16.44 12.24 9.44
N GLN A 296 -16.83 11.08 8.88
CA GLN A 296 -16.25 10.54 7.67
C GLN A 296 -16.89 11.07 6.38
N LYS A 297 -17.84 12.02 6.48
CA LYS A 297 -18.56 12.64 5.36
C LYS A 297 -19.16 11.60 4.42
N SER A 298 -19.67 10.51 4.97
CA SER A 298 -20.29 9.45 4.18
C SER A 298 -21.67 9.90 3.70
N THR A 299 -21.89 9.83 2.39
CA THR A 299 -23.15 10.24 1.74
C THR A 299 -24.04 9.05 1.37
N LYS A 300 -23.53 7.82 1.53
CA LYS A 300 -24.20 6.58 1.09
C LYS A 300 -24.01 5.50 2.15
N ILE A 301 -25.11 4.86 2.53
CA ILE A 301 -25.13 3.73 3.45
C ILE A 301 -25.71 2.54 2.67
N ILE A 302 -25.00 1.41 2.68
CA ILE A 302 -25.44 0.17 2.03
C ILE A 302 -25.70 -0.85 3.12
N MET A 303 -26.96 -1.22 3.31
CA MET A 303 -27.38 -2.24 4.27
C MET A 303 -27.54 -3.58 3.55
N LEU A 304 -26.85 -4.62 4.03
CA LEU A 304 -26.82 -5.94 3.39
C LEU A 304 -27.68 -7.00 4.11
N ASN A 305 -28.32 -6.63 5.22
CA ASN A 305 -29.23 -7.48 5.96
C ASN A 305 -30.66 -6.94 5.88
N MET A 306 -31.63 -7.85 5.93
CA MET A 306 -33.01 -7.47 6.23
C MET A 306 -33.09 -7.04 7.68
N LEU A 307 -34.06 -6.17 7.99
CA LEU A 307 -34.42 -5.90 9.36
C LEU A 307 -35.11 -7.12 9.95
N ASP A 308 -34.55 -7.61 11.05
CA ASP A 308 -35.14 -8.68 11.83
C ASP A 308 -35.85 -8.07 13.03
N SER A 309 -37.18 -8.07 13.00
CA SER A 309 -38.01 -7.57 14.12
C SER A 309 -37.86 -8.40 15.39
N THR A 310 -37.27 -9.60 15.30
CA THR A 310 -36.97 -10.45 16.46
C THR A 310 -35.58 -10.19 17.03
N ASP A 311 -34.72 -9.49 16.29
CA ASP A 311 -33.40 -9.06 16.75
C ASP A 311 -33.55 -7.88 17.72
N LYS A 312 -33.68 -8.21 19.01
CA LYS A 312 -33.77 -7.24 20.10
C LYS A 312 -32.53 -6.33 20.24
N VAL A 313 -31.45 -6.61 19.51
CA VAL A 313 -30.20 -5.83 19.54
C VAL A 313 -29.95 -5.08 18.23
N THR A 314 -30.85 -5.10 17.25
CA THR A 314 -30.81 -4.22 16.07
C THR A 314 -31.82 -3.09 16.22
N ASP A 315 -31.34 -1.85 16.21
CA ASP A 315 -32.19 -0.67 16.30
C ASP A 315 -32.53 -0.08 14.91
N TRP A 316 -33.65 0.62 14.84
CA TRP A 316 -34.06 1.38 13.66
C TRP A 316 -33.29 2.69 13.60
N PHE A 317 -32.08 2.63 13.06
CA PHE A 317 -31.20 3.80 13.01
C PHE A 317 -31.68 4.91 12.04
N TYR A 318 -32.79 4.74 11.32
CA TYR A 318 -33.28 5.69 10.31
C TYR A 318 -34.71 6.20 10.53
N LYS A 319 -35.28 6.08 11.75
CA LYS A 319 -36.61 6.64 12.00
C LYS A 319 -36.60 8.16 11.81
N GLY A 320 -37.32 8.61 10.78
CA GLY A 320 -37.67 10.01 10.53
C GLY A 320 -38.83 10.46 11.40
#